data_AF-A0A3D5EKZ2-F1
#
_entry.id   AF-A0A3D5EKZ2-F1
#
_cell.length_a   1.000
_cell.length_b   1.000
_cell.length_c   1.000
_cell.angle_alpha   90.00
_cell.angle_beta   90.00
_cell.angle_gamma   90.00
#
_symmetry.space_group_name_H-M   'P 1'
#
loop_
_entity.id
_entity.type
_entity.pdbx_description
1 polymer ?
#
loop_
_entity_poly.entity_id
_entity_poly.type
_entity_poly.pdbx_seq_one_letter_code
_entity_poly.pdbx_strand_id
1 'polypeptide(L)'
;MNKIKMEFKKLIIVGVEREYRCTFESGLNLIWGDLDSGKSSILNLIDFALGGKFGDLDNDEIKLYGRSVVLEVSINQKVITLNRVLGDKVNLIKVYECSYANINDHYPLLCSASSEGQEPDGWVSDILLDYLDIPKVKLKQSKYKDDSNSSRLSFRD
;
A
#
# COMPACT_ATOMS: atom_id res chain seq x y z
N MET A 1 0.26 23.92 13.32
CA MET A 1 -0.02 22.94 12.25
C MET A 1 0.39 21.57 12.77
N ASN A 2 -0.52 20.59 12.79
CA ASN A 2 -0.10 19.20 12.96
C ASN A 2 0.77 18.83 11.76
N LYS A 3 1.93 18.23 12.03
CA LYS A 3 2.81 17.75 10.97
C LYS A 3 2.19 16.47 10.41
N ILE A 4 1.69 16.53 9.18
CA ILE A 4 1.21 15.35 8.44
C ILE A 4 2.38 14.35 8.38
N LYS A 5 2.14 13.13 8.85
CA LYS A 5 3.19 12.12 8.97
C LYS A 5 2.64 10.73 8.75
N MET A 6 3.36 9.96 7.94
CA MET A 6 3.20 8.52 7.82
C MET A 6 4.53 7.85 8.16
N GLU A 7 4.49 6.78 8.94
CA GLU A 7 5.63 5.93 9.25
C GLU A 7 5.29 4.49 8.90
N PHE A 8 6.14 3.83 8.11
CA PHE A 8 6.09 2.38 7.98
C PHE A 8 6.48 1.74 9.31
N LYS A 9 5.80 0.66 9.70
CA LYS A 9 6.07 -0.09 10.93
C LYS A 9 6.48 -1.52 10.63
N LYS A 10 5.71 -2.20 9.76
CA LYS A 10 6.00 -3.58 9.38
C LYS A 10 5.59 -3.84 7.93
N LEU A 11 6.41 -4.59 7.21
CA LEU A 11 6.06 -5.26 5.98
C LEU A 11 6.09 -6.77 6.25
N ILE A 12 5.02 -7.48 5.91
CA ILE A 12 4.89 -8.91 6.13
C ILE A 12 4.46 -9.57 4.82
N ILE A 13 5.20 -10.58 4.38
CA ILE A 13 4.81 -11.45 3.28
C ILE A 13 4.25 -12.71 3.90
N VAL A 14 2.96 -12.94 3.74
CA VAL A 14 2.31 -14.19 4.14
C VAL A 14 2.51 -15.18 3.01
N GLY A 15 3.38 -16.15 3.22
CA GLY A 15 3.64 -17.23 2.27
C GLY A 15 2.78 -18.47 2.54
N VAL A 16 2.99 -19.53 1.74
CA VAL A 16 2.32 -20.82 1.93
C VAL A 16 2.65 -21.45 3.29
N GLU A 17 3.93 -21.47 3.65
CA GLU A 17 4.43 -22.22 4.81
C GLU A 17 4.83 -21.33 5.98
N ARG A 18 5.19 -20.08 5.70
CA ARG A 18 5.75 -19.16 6.68
C ARG A 18 5.47 -17.70 6.34
N GLU A 19 5.64 -16.85 7.34
CA GLU A 19 5.64 -15.41 7.16
C GLU A 19 7.08 -14.87 7.12
N TYR A 20 7.33 -13.93 6.23
CA TYR A 20 8.57 -13.15 6.20
C TYR A 20 8.26 -11.74 6.69
N ARG A 21 9.02 -11.23 7.65
CA ARG A 21 8.72 -9.97 8.33
C ARG A 21 9.91 -9.01 8.24
N CYS A 22 9.63 -7.78 7.87
CA CYS A 22 10.54 -6.65 7.91
C CYS A 22 9.93 -5.57 8.82
N THR A 23 10.67 -5.13 9.83
CA THR A 23 10.24 -4.08 10.77
C THR A 23 10.99 -2.79 10.47
N PHE A 24 10.31 -1.66 10.62
CA PHE A 24 10.87 -0.34 10.42
C PHE A 24 10.83 0.45 11.72
N GLU A 25 11.98 1.04 12.06
CA GLU A 25 12.12 1.89 13.24
C GLU A 25 11.98 3.37 12.88
N SER A 26 11.73 4.21 13.87
CA SER A 26 11.78 5.66 13.66
C SER A 26 13.22 6.10 13.40
N GLY A 27 13.43 6.92 12.36
CA GLY A 27 14.75 7.43 11.98
C GLY A 27 15.30 6.75 10.73
N LEU A 28 16.62 6.49 10.70
CA LEU A 28 17.30 5.92 9.54
C LEU A 28 17.18 4.39 9.55
N ASN A 29 16.55 3.84 8.51
CA ASN A 29 16.50 2.40 8.26
C ASN A 29 17.46 2.07 7.11
N LEU A 30 18.41 1.15 7.35
CA LEU A 30 19.38 0.69 6.35
C LEU A 30 18.98 -0.70 5.86
N ILE A 31 18.59 -0.79 4.58
CA ILE A 31 18.32 -2.06 3.90
C ILE A 31 19.55 -2.40 3.05
N TRP A 32 20.31 -3.42 3.47
CA TRP A 32 21.58 -3.83 2.84
C TRP A 32 21.65 -5.34 2.61
N GLY A 33 22.58 -5.77 1.76
CA GLY A 33 22.76 -7.18 1.36
C GLY A 33 23.30 -7.30 -0.06
N ASP A 34 23.64 -8.52 -0.46
CA ASP A 34 24.25 -8.83 -1.76
C ASP A 34 23.34 -8.50 -2.95
N LEU A 35 23.90 -8.36 -4.15
CA LEU A 35 23.09 -8.22 -5.36
C LEU A 35 22.05 -9.36 -5.43
N ASP A 36 20.82 -9.03 -5.82
CA ASP A 36 19.70 -9.97 -5.91
C ASP A 36 19.17 -10.54 -4.57
N SER A 37 19.54 -9.93 -3.43
CA SER A 37 19.04 -10.36 -2.11
C SER A 37 17.61 -9.89 -1.76
N GLY A 38 16.82 -9.43 -2.73
CA GLY A 38 15.43 -8.98 -2.49
C GLY A 38 15.25 -7.58 -1.87
N LYS A 39 16.30 -6.75 -1.82
CA LYS A 39 16.20 -5.37 -1.25
C LYS A 39 15.17 -4.49 -1.98
N SER A 40 15.23 -4.47 -3.31
CA SER A 40 14.27 -3.73 -4.14
C SER A 40 12.86 -4.29 -3.99
N SER A 41 12.73 -5.60 -3.75
CA SER A 41 11.45 -6.25 -3.52
C SER A 41 10.73 -5.70 -2.29
N ILE A 42 11.45 -5.30 -1.23
CA ILE A 42 10.83 -4.63 -0.06
C ILE A 42 10.12 -3.33 -0.49
N LEU A 43 10.79 -2.48 -1.27
CA LEU A 43 10.22 -1.21 -1.72
C LEU A 43 9.06 -1.43 -2.70
N ASN A 44 9.19 -2.38 -3.63
CA ASN A 44 8.14 -2.70 -4.59
C ASN A 44 6.91 -3.32 -3.89
N LEU A 45 7.10 -4.09 -2.82
CA LEU A 45 6.00 -4.64 -2.02
C LEU A 45 5.28 -3.56 -1.21
N ILE A 46 6.01 -2.57 -0.67
CA ILE A 46 5.41 -1.40 -0.04
C ILE A 46 4.56 -0.65 -1.06
N ASP A 47 5.11 -0.36 -2.23
CA ASP A 47 4.40 0.31 -3.32
C ASP A 47 3.15 -0.47 -3.75
N PHE A 48 3.27 -1.80 -3.93
CA PHE A 48 2.16 -2.69 -4.24
C PHE A 48 1.06 -2.66 -3.17
N ALA A 49 1.42 -2.69 -1.87
CA ALA A 49 0.45 -2.61 -0.78
C ALA A 49 -0.30 -1.27 -0.76
N LEU A 50 0.32 -0.19 -1.25
CA LEU A 50 -0.26 1.16 -1.33
C LEU A 50 -1.10 1.42 -2.60
N GLY A 51 -1.25 0.42 -3.47
CA GLY A 51 -2.01 0.53 -4.73
C GLY A 51 -1.16 0.38 -6.00
N GLY A 52 0.12 0.02 -5.86
CA GLY A 52 1.03 -0.37 -6.95
C GLY A 52 0.53 -1.54 -7.80
N LYS A 53 1.15 -1.75 -8.96
CA LYS A 53 0.84 -2.91 -9.81
C LYS A 53 1.71 -4.09 -9.40
N PHE A 54 1.17 -5.29 -9.51
CA PHE A 54 1.92 -6.51 -9.16
C PHE A 54 3.06 -6.77 -10.15
N GLY A 55 2.90 -6.40 -11.42
CA GLY A 55 3.95 -6.51 -12.45
C GLY A 55 5.27 -5.78 -12.14
N ASP A 56 5.28 -4.84 -11.20
CA ASP A 56 6.49 -4.15 -10.74
C ASP A 56 7.31 -5.03 -9.76
N LEU A 57 6.79 -6.19 -9.34
CA LEU A 57 7.49 -7.17 -8.52
C LEU A 57 8.33 -8.09 -9.41
N ASP A 58 9.63 -7.82 -9.49
CA ASP A 58 10.60 -8.67 -10.17
C ASP A 58 11.27 -9.63 -9.18
N ASN A 59 10.50 -10.59 -8.64
CA ASN A 59 11.01 -11.64 -7.77
C ASN A 59 10.16 -12.91 -7.90
N ASP A 60 10.76 -13.96 -8.46
CA ASP A 60 10.07 -15.23 -8.74
C ASP A 60 9.66 -15.98 -7.47
N GLU A 61 10.42 -15.87 -6.38
CA GLU A 61 10.11 -16.53 -5.11
C GLU A 61 8.82 -15.96 -4.51
N ILE A 62 8.65 -14.64 -4.53
CA ILE A 62 7.42 -13.97 -4.07
C ILE A 62 6.23 -14.38 -4.94
N LYS A 63 6.43 -14.48 -6.27
CA LYS A 63 5.38 -14.91 -7.20
C LYS A 63 4.94 -16.36 -6.98
N LEU A 64 5.88 -17.24 -6.63
CA LEU A 64 5.61 -18.67 -6.44
C LEU A 64 5.01 -18.98 -5.06
N TYR A 65 5.53 -18.37 -4.00
CA TYR A 65 5.21 -18.76 -2.63
C TYR A 65 4.43 -17.71 -1.83
N GLY A 66 4.42 -16.47 -2.28
CA GLY A 66 3.67 -15.39 -1.64
C GLY A 66 2.17 -15.50 -1.87
N ARG A 67 1.38 -15.25 -0.82
CA ARG A 67 -0.09 -15.24 -0.87
C ARG A 67 -0.66 -13.84 -0.69
N SER A 68 -0.13 -13.11 0.30
CA SER A 68 -0.50 -11.72 0.51
C SER A 68 0.66 -10.92 1.08
N VAL A 69 0.65 -9.62 0.79
CA VAL A 69 1.48 -8.64 1.47
C VAL A 69 0.63 -7.91 2.50
N VAL A 70 1.22 -7.67 3.65
CA VAL A 70 0.64 -6.86 4.72
C VAL A 70 1.59 -5.71 5.03
N LEU A 71 1.06 -4.49 5.03
CA LEU A 71 1.80 -3.28 5.37
C LEU A 71 1.12 -2.60 6.57
N GLU A 72 1.79 -2.59 7.70
CA GLU A 72 1.38 -1.84 8.90
C GLU A 72 2.07 -0.48 8.90
N VAL A 73 1.29 0.58 9.05
CA VAL A 73 1.75 1.97 9.04
C VAL A 73 1.10 2.74 10.20
N SER A 74 1.82 3.74 10.69
CA SER A 74 1.26 4.76 11.57
C SER A 74 1.03 6.01 10.75
N ILE A 75 -0.23 6.45 10.65
CA ILE A 75 -0.61 7.71 10.02
C ILE A 75 -1.11 8.65 11.11
N ASN A 76 -0.41 9.76 11.31
CA ASN A 76 -0.63 10.67 12.43
C ASN A 76 -0.58 9.89 13.77
N GLN A 77 -1.71 9.75 14.47
CA GLN A 77 -1.81 8.99 15.73
C GLN A 77 -2.58 7.66 15.58
N LYS A 78 -2.91 7.27 14.35
CA LYS A 78 -3.64 6.03 14.06
C LYS A 78 -2.72 4.98 13.46
N VAL A 79 -2.91 3.73 13.86
CA VAL A 79 -2.27 2.58 13.22
C VAL A 79 -3.27 1.96 12.27
N ILE A 80 -2.85 1.77 11.02
CA ILE A 80 -3.63 1.03 10.03
C ILE A 80 -2.80 -0.09 9.43
N THR A 81 -3.48 -1.15 9.01
CA THR A 81 -2.87 -2.29 8.34
C THR A 81 -3.54 -2.52 6.99
N LEU A 82 -2.75 -2.44 5.92
CA LEU A 82 -3.17 -2.78 4.56
C LEU A 82 -2.83 -4.24 4.30
N ASN A 83 -3.79 -5.04 3.83
CA ASN A 83 -3.57 -6.42 3.40
C ASN A 83 -4.04 -6.60 1.96
N ARG A 84 -3.13 -7.04 1.09
CA ARG A 84 -3.39 -7.24 -0.33
C ARG A 84 -2.90 -8.60 -0.79
N VAL A 85 -3.74 -9.33 -1.51
CA VAL A 85 -3.36 -10.60 -2.14
C VAL A 85 -2.31 -10.35 -3.22
N LEU A 86 -1.28 -11.17 -3.26
CA LEU A 86 -0.25 -11.11 -4.30
C LEU A 86 -0.80 -11.71 -5.60
N GLY A 87 -0.82 -10.92 -6.66
CA GLY A 87 -1.22 -11.32 -8.00
C GLY A 87 -1.85 -10.20 -8.83
N ASP A 88 -1.84 -10.34 -10.15
CA ASP A 88 -2.29 -9.30 -11.10
C ASP A 88 -3.82 -9.16 -11.21
N LYS A 89 -4.56 -10.19 -10.81
CA LYS A 89 -6.03 -10.27 -11.01
C LYS A 89 -6.84 -9.73 -9.84
N VAL A 90 -6.18 -9.28 -8.77
CA VAL A 90 -6.85 -8.85 -7.53
C VAL A 90 -6.63 -7.36 -7.32
N ASN A 91 -7.72 -6.60 -7.47
CA ASN A 91 -7.74 -5.16 -7.21
C ASN A 91 -8.11 -4.83 -5.76
N LEU A 92 -8.50 -5.81 -4.95
CA LEU A 92 -8.94 -5.62 -3.57
C LEU A 92 -7.75 -5.42 -2.62
N ILE A 93 -7.86 -4.39 -1.78
CA ILE A 93 -7.02 -4.11 -0.62
C ILE A 93 -7.92 -4.04 0.60
N LYS A 94 -7.62 -4.86 1.60
CA LYS A 94 -8.28 -4.79 2.92
C LYS A 94 -7.55 -3.76 3.77
N VAL A 95 -8.28 -2.79 4.32
CA VAL A 95 -7.73 -1.76 5.22
C VAL A 95 -8.30 -1.97 6.61
N TYR A 96 -7.45 -2.30 7.57
CA TYR A 96 -7.81 -2.48 8.97
C TYR A 96 -7.37 -1.27 9.78
N GLU A 97 -8.26 -0.73 10.63
CA GLU A 97 -7.91 0.33 11.60
C GLU A 97 -7.26 -0.23 12.88
N CYS A 98 -6.28 -1.12 12.72
CA CYS A 98 -5.56 -1.72 13.83
C CYS A 98 -4.15 -2.15 13.40
N SER A 99 -3.33 -2.59 14.37
CA SER A 99 -2.09 -3.31 14.09
C SER A 99 -2.34 -4.70 13.53
N TYR A 100 -1.35 -5.28 12.83
CA TYR A 100 -1.41 -6.64 12.29
C TYR A 100 -1.79 -7.70 13.34
N ALA A 101 -1.34 -7.52 14.58
CA ALA A 101 -1.63 -8.46 15.67
C ALA A 101 -3.12 -8.64 15.97
N ASN A 102 -3.95 -7.65 15.62
CA ASN A 102 -5.36 -7.59 16.01
C ASN A 102 -6.32 -7.72 14.82
N ILE A 103 -5.83 -8.01 13.61
CA ILE A 103 -6.67 -8.01 12.39
C ILE A 103 -7.78 -9.06 12.42
N ASN A 104 -7.63 -10.14 13.20
CA ASN A 104 -8.65 -11.18 13.35
C ASN A 104 -9.87 -10.71 14.16
N ASP A 105 -9.70 -9.65 14.95
CA ASP A 105 -10.74 -9.08 15.81
C ASP A 105 -11.38 -7.82 15.20
N HIS A 106 -10.96 -7.43 13.99
CA HIS A 106 -11.37 -6.19 13.33
C HIS A 106 -11.93 -6.46 11.93
N TYR A 107 -13.00 -5.77 11.58
CA TYR A 107 -13.52 -5.79 10.22
C TYR A 107 -12.76 -4.79 9.34
N PRO A 108 -12.29 -5.21 8.15
CA PRO A 108 -11.61 -4.31 7.24
C PRO A 108 -12.61 -3.50 6.41
N LEU A 109 -12.15 -2.32 5.96
CA LEU A 109 -12.67 -1.70 4.74
C LEU A 109 -12.15 -2.47 3.52
N LEU A 110 -12.98 -2.63 2.50
CA LEU A 110 -12.68 -3.29 1.25
C LEU A 110 -12.53 -2.24 0.15
N CYS A 111 -11.27 -1.89 -0.13
CA CYS A 111 -10.92 -0.82 -1.05
C CYS A 111 -10.33 -1.37 -2.36
N SER A 112 -10.51 -0.64 -3.45
CA SER A 112 -9.86 -0.86 -4.73
C SER A 112 -8.43 -0.33 -4.68
N ALA A 113 -7.49 -0.97 -5.38
CA ALA A 113 -6.12 -0.47 -5.54
C ALA A 113 -6.05 0.67 -6.57
N SER A 114 -6.94 0.67 -7.56
CA SER A 114 -7.07 1.71 -8.58
C SER A 114 -8.35 2.53 -8.44
N SER A 115 -8.34 3.74 -9.00
CA SER A 115 -9.49 4.66 -9.03
C SER A 115 -10.65 4.17 -9.91
N GLU A 116 -10.40 3.16 -10.75
CA GLU A 116 -11.37 2.52 -11.64
C GLU A 116 -12.09 1.33 -10.98
N GLY A 117 -11.62 0.88 -9.82
CA GLY A 117 -12.22 -0.24 -9.11
C GLY A 117 -13.58 0.08 -8.49
N GLN A 118 -14.33 -0.97 -8.18
CA GLN A 118 -15.72 -0.90 -7.72
C GLN A 118 -15.92 -1.56 -6.35
N GLU A 119 -14.83 -1.74 -5.59
CA GLU A 119 -14.91 -2.25 -4.22
C GLU A 119 -15.74 -1.31 -3.33
N PRO A 120 -16.47 -1.84 -2.33
CA PRO A 120 -17.55 -1.11 -1.66
C PRO A 120 -17.08 0.12 -0.87
N ASP A 121 -15.84 0.11 -0.36
CA ASP A 121 -15.26 1.24 0.38
C ASP A 121 -14.40 2.17 -0.51
N GLY A 122 -14.57 2.08 -1.83
CA GLY A 122 -13.97 3.01 -2.78
C GLY A 122 -12.50 2.71 -3.09
N TRP A 123 -11.67 3.75 -3.27
CA TRP A 123 -10.27 3.64 -3.68
C TRP A 123 -9.32 3.82 -2.50
N VAL A 124 -8.33 2.94 -2.34
CA VAL A 124 -7.37 2.97 -1.21
C VAL A 124 -6.67 4.32 -1.07
N SER A 125 -6.34 4.96 -2.19
CA SER A 125 -5.66 6.25 -2.18
C SER A 125 -6.52 7.33 -1.54
N ASP A 126 -7.84 7.30 -1.72
CA ASP A 126 -8.73 8.27 -1.11
C ASP A 126 -8.73 8.13 0.41
N ILE A 127 -8.75 6.88 0.89
CA ILE A 127 -8.69 6.55 2.32
C ILE A 127 -7.37 7.02 2.94
N LEU A 128 -6.25 6.77 2.28
CA LEU A 128 -4.93 7.23 2.77
C LEU A 128 -4.82 8.75 2.81
N LEU A 129 -5.31 9.45 1.79
CA LEU A 129 -5.36 10.91 1.76
C LEU A 129 -6.24 11.47 2.88
N ASP A 130 -7.40 10.84 3.15
CA ASP A 130 -8.28 11.23 4.26
C ASP A 130 -7.58 11.07 5.62
N TYR A 131 -6.87 9.94 5.86
CA TYR A 131 -6.12 9.75 7.10
C TYR A 131 -5.00 10.79 7.30
N LEU A 132 -4.42 11.27 6.20
CA LEU A 132 -3.37 12.28 6.20
C LEU A 132 -3.90 13.72 6.24
N ASP A 133 -5.21 13.92 6.16
CA ASP A 133 -5.84 15.24 6.03
C ASP A 133 -5.34 15.99 4.78
N ILE A 134 -5.12 15.25 3.68
CA ILE A 134 -4.69 15.79 2.39
C ILE A 134 -5.90 15.90 1.45
N PRO A 135 -6.18 17.09 0.88
CA PRO A 135 -7.27 17.25 -0.07
C PRO A 135 -7.13 16.38 -1.32
N LYS A 136 -8.23 15.76 -1.75
CA LYS A 136 -8.32 14.98 -2.99
C LYS A 136 -8.38 15.91 -4.20
N VAL A 137 -7.35 15.89 -5.05
CA VAL A 137 -7.23 16.78 -6.22
C VAL A 137 -7.41 16.03 -7.53
N LYS A 138 -8.12 16.64 -8.48
CA LYS A 138 -8.17 16.22 -9.89
C LYS A 138 -7.40 17.22 -10.73
N LEU A 139 -6.45 16.74 -11.54
CA LEU A 139 -5.66 17.54 -12.47
C LEU A 139 -6.18 17.35 -13.89
N LYS A 140 -6.36 18.43 -14.65
CA LYS A 140 -6.56 18.34 -16.11
C LYS A 140 -5.24 17.95 -16.77
N GLN A 141 -5.27 16.98 -17.68
CA GLN A 141 -4.07 16.55 -18.41
C GLN A 141 -3.52 17.61 -19.37
N SER A 142 -4.33 18.57 -19.81
CA SER A 142 -3.86 19.71 -20.61
C SER A 142 -4.47 21.01 -20.11
N LYS A 143 -3.64 22.04 -19.98
CA LYS A 143 -4.08 23.41 -19.67
C LYS A 143 -4.78 24.10 -20.85
N TYR A 144 -4.57 23.60 -22.07
CA TYR A 144 -4.92 24.29 -23.32
C TYR A 144 -6.04 23.62 -24.13
N LYS A 145 -6.48 22.40 -23.76
CA LYS A 145 -7.59 21.70 -24.43
C LYS A 145 -8.78 21.60 -23.48
N ASP A 146 -9.92 22.15 -23.90
CA ASP A 146 -11.16 22.14 -23.13
C ASP A 146 -11.66 20.71 -22.84
N ASP A 147 -11.51 19.79 -23.81
CA ASP A 147 -11.87 18.37 -23.70
C ASP A 147 -10.75 17.46 -23.14
N SER A 148 -9.84 17.99 -22.33
CA SER A 148 -8.80 17.14 -21.73
C SER A 148 -9.34 16.30 -20.56
N ASN A 149 -9.02 15.00 -20.59
CA ASN A 149 -9.31 14.10 -19.49
C ASN A 149 -8.68 14.61 -18.18
N SER A 150 -9.43 14.50 -17.07
CA SER A 150 -8.90 14.80 -15.74
C SER A 150 -8.37 13.52 -15.08
N SER A 151 -7.11 13.50 -14.67
CA SER A 151 -6.57 12.43 -13.82
C SER A 151 -6.68 12.81 -12.35
N ARG A 152 -7.09 11.87 -11.51
CA ARG A 152 -7.08 12.04 -10.07
C ARG A 152 -5.68 11.71 -9.55
N LEU A 153 -5.12 12.58 -8.72
CA LEU A 153 -3.83 12.29 -8.07
C LEU A 153 -4.04 11.18 -7.03
N SER A 154 -3.11 10.23 -7.02
CA SER A 154 -3.04 9.20 -6.00
C SER A 154 -2.13 9.62 -4.86
N PHE A 155 -2.19 8.88 -3.75
CA PHE A 155 -1.30 9.00 -2.60
C PHE A 155 0.15 8.68 -2.97
N ARG A 156 0.36 7.97 -4.08
CA ARG A 156 1.68 7.58 -4.59
C ARG A 156 2.31 8.65 -5.49
N ASP A 157 1.52 9.66 -5.91
CA ASP A 157 1.96 10.80 -6.73
C ASP A 157 2.38 12.00 -5.87
#